data_AF-A0A968C217-F1
#
_entry.id   AF-A0A968C217-F1
#
_cell.length_a   1.000
_cell.length_b   1.000
_cell.length_c   1.000
_cell.angle_alpha   90.00
_cell.angle_beta   90.00
_cell.angle_gamma   90.00
#
_symmetry.space_group_name_H-M   'P 1'
#
loop_
_entity.id
_entity.type
_entity.pdbx_description
1 polymer ?
#
loop_
_entity_poly.entity_id
_entity_poly.type
_entity_poly.pdbx_seq_one_letter_code
_entity_poly.pdbx_strand_id
1 'polypeptide(L)'
;ALPKPLQRAVEHLRNGELPAARRLLVPYVKENPRSDVAWYLLSFALEDEGQQRKSLRRSLSINPDNQKAKRRWQQLTAGDRRPSPQAATKPPSTAREASKPVASQTAT
;
A
#
# COMPACT_ATOMS: atom_id res chain seq x y z
N ALA A 1 -13.88 25.90 -1.63
CA ALA A 1 -14.36 25.31 -0.36
C ALA A 1 -14.45 23.79 -0.52
N LEU A 2 -14.23 23.02 0.55
CA LEU A 2 -14.42 21.57 0.49
C LEU A 2 -15.92 21.25 0.39
N PRO A 3 -16.34 20.29 -0.44
CA PRO A 3 -17.73 19.85 -0.51
C PRO A 3 -18.16 19.18 0.80
N LYS A 4 -19.44 19.34 1.18
CA LYS A 4 -19.99 18.85 2.46
C LYS A 4 -19.67 17.38 2.77
N PRO A 5 -19.74 16.44 1.82
CA PRO A 5 -19.38 15.04 2.08
C PRO A 5 -17.91 14.86 2.52
N LEU A 6 -16.99 15.63 1.94
CA LEU A 6 -15.57 15.58 2.33
C LEU A 6 -15.33 16.22 3.70
N GLN A 7 -16.06 17.27 4.05
CA GLN A 7 -16.00 17.85 5.39
C GLN A 7 -16.42 16.83 6.46
N ARG A 8 -17.53 16.12 6.24
CA ARG A 8 -18.00 15.06 7.15
C ARG A 8 -17.04 13.88 7.21
N ALA A 9 -16.47 13.48 6.09
CA ALA A 9 -15.43 12.45 6.09
C ALA A 9 -14.20 12.85 6.91
N VAL A 10 -13.77 14.12 6.82
CA VAL A 10 -12.67 14.65 7.65
C VAL A 10 -13.02 14.59 9.14
N GLU A 11 -14.25 14.92 9.52
CA GLU A 11 -14.72 14.84 10.91
C GLU A 11 -14.65 13.39 11.44
N HIS A 12 -15.17 12.42 10.69
CA HIS A 12 -15.05 11.00 11.05
C HIS A 12 -13.60 10.52 11.14
N LEU A 13 -12.73 10.94 10.21
CA LEU A 13 -11.30 10.63 10.28
C LEU A 13 -10.64 11.18 11.55
N ARG A 14 -11.01 12.39 11.97
CA ARG A 14 -10.50 13.02 13.20
C ARG A 14 -10.99 12.31 14.46
N ASN A 15 -12.19 11.75 14.42
CA ASN A 15 -12.78 10.96 15.50
C ASN A 15 -12.30 9.50 15.52
N GLY A 16 -11.49 9.07 14.55
CA GLY A 16 -11.05 7.67 14.41
C GLY A 16 -12.12 6.73 13.82
N GLU A 17 -13.23 7.27 13.33
CA GLU A 17 -14.36 6.52 12.75
C GLU A 17 -14.09 6.13 11.28
N LEU A 18 -13.05 5.34 11.05
CA LEU A 18 -12.61 4.95 9.71
C LEU A 18 -13.71 4.31 8.84
N PRO A 19 -14.57 3.40 9.36
CA PRO A 19 -15.65 2.82 8.57
C PRO A 19 -16.68 3.87 8.10
N ALA A 20 -16.99 4.86 8.94
CA ALA A 20 -17.92 5.93 8.61
C ALA A 20 -17.32 6.86 7.54
N ALA A 21 -16.05 7.24 7.69
CA ALA A 21 -15.32 7.99 6.67
C ALA A 21 -15.28 7.25 5.33
N ARG A 22 -15.02 5.93 5.34
CA ARG A 22 -14.97 5.10 4.13
C ARG A 22 -16.32 5.06 3.41
N ARG A 23 -17.43 4.94 4.15
CA ARG A 23 -18.80 4.95 3.59
C ARG A 23 -19.13 6.25 2.86
N LEU A 24 -18.53 7.37 3.23
CA LEU A 24 -18.68 8.64 2.53
C LEU A 24 -17.70 8.79 1.36
N LEU A 25 -16.44 8.40 1.55
CA LEU A 25 -15.37 8.65 0.57
C LEU A 25 -15.43 7.72 -0.64
N VAL A 26 -15.81 6.45 -0.46
CA VAL A 26 -15.90 5.46 -1.55
C VAL A 26 -16.91 5.86 -2.64
N PRO A 27 -18.18 6.16 -2.34
CA PRO A 27 -19.12 6.63 -3.36
C PRO A 27 -18.65 7.96 -3.95
N TYR A 28 -18.12 8.87 -3.12
CA TYR A 28 -17.67 10.18 -3.57
C TYR A 28 -16.55 10.10 -4.63
N VAL A 29 -15.55 9.23 -4.46
CA VAL A 29 -14.48 9.05 -5.47
C VAL A 29 -14.97 8.35 -6.74
N LYS A 30 -16.05 7.57 -6.67
CA LYS A 30 -16.68 6.97 -7.86
C LYS A 30 -17.40 8.03 -8.68
N GLU A 31 -18.13 8.94 -8.02
CA GLU A 31 -18.80 10.07 -8.68
C GLU A 31 -17.81 11.15 -9.13
N ASN A 32 -16.73 11.36 -8.36
CA ASN A 32 -15.74 12.40 -8.58
C ASN A 32 -14.34 11.78 -8.74
N PRO A 33 -14.08 11.02 -9.83
CA PRO A 33 -12.81 10.30 -10.01
C PRO A 33 -11.60 11.21 -10.20
N ARG A 34 -11.83 12.51 -10.46
CA ARG A 34 -10.82 13.57 -10.59
C ARG A 34 -10.57 14.36 -9.30
N SER A 35 -11.14 13.96 -8.16
CA SER A 35 -10.90 14.64 -6.89
C SER A 35 -9.64 14.09 -6.21
N ASP A 36 -8.51 14.77 -6.37
CA ASP A 36 -7.24 14.39 -5.72
C ASP A 36 -7.38 14.37 -4.20
N VAL A 37 -8.13 15.32 -3.63
CA VAL A 37 -8.39 15.41 -2.19
C VAL A 37 -9.20 14.22 -1.69
N ALA A 38 -10.22 13.78 -2.42
CA ALA A 38 -11.03 12.64 -1.99
C ALA A 38 -10.21 11.34 -1.99
N TRP A 39 -9.38 11.13 -3.03
CA TRP A 39 -8.46 9.99 -3.08
C TRP A 39 -7.42 10.04 -1.96
N TYR A 40 -6.91 11.23 -1.63
CA TYR A 40 -6.01 11.43 -0.49
C TYR A 40 -6.70 11.08 0.83
N LEU A 41 -7.91 11.60 1.08
CA LEU A 41 -8.66 11.31 2.32
C LEU A 41 -9.03 9.82 2.43
N LEU A 42 -9.39 9.17 1.32
CA LEU A 42 -9.71 7.75 1.29
C LEU A 42 -8.54 6.90 1.80
N SER A 43 -7.30 7.32 1.53
CA SER A 43 -6.11 6.62 2.04
C SER A 43 -5.99 6.60 3.58
N PHE A 44 -6.73 7.43 4.32
CA PHE A 44 -6.78 7.37 5.78
C PHE A 44 -7.89 6.46 6.30
N ALA A 45 -8.96 6.29 5.53
CA ALA A 45 -10.11 5.48 5.90
C ALA A 45 -9.93 3.98 5.56
N LEU A 46 -8.84 3.64 4.87
CA LEU A 46 -8.50 2.28 4.46
C LEU A 46 -7.55 1.64 5.47
N GLU A 47 -7.72 0.35 5.73
CA GLU A 47 -6.92 -0.41 6.69
C GLU A 47 -5.74 -1.11 6.00
N ASP A 48 -5.97 -1.61 4.78
CA ASP A 48 -4.95 -2.27 3.96
C ASP A 48 -3.98 -1.25 3.34
N GLU A 49 -2.69 -1.38 3.65
CA GLU A 49 -1.65 -0.49 3.18
C GLU A 49 -1.55 -0.47 1.64
N GLY A 50 -1.81 -1.61 0.98
CA GLY A 50 -1.85 -1.68 -0.48
C GLY A 50 -2.92 -0.78 -1.08
N GLN A 51 -4.12 -0.79 -0.50
CA GLN A 51 -5.24 0.09 -0.89
C GLN A 51 -4.97 1.55 -0.53
N GLN A 52 -4.32 1.82 0.61
CA GLN A 52 -3.90 3.19 0.97
C GLN A 52 -2.93 3.75 -0.08
N ARG A 53 -1.91 2.97 -0.46
CA ARG A 53 -0.96 3.34 -1.53
C ARG A 53 -1.69 3.54 -2.86
N LYS A 54 -2.55 2.61 -3.29
CA LYS A 54 -3.32 2.77 -4.54
C LYS A 54 -4.11 4.08 -4.58
N SER A 55 -4.74 4.45 -3.46
CA SER A 55 -5.50 5.70 -3.34
C SER A 55 -4.59 6.93 -3.43
N LEU A 56 -3.44 6.93 -2.75
CA LEU A 56 -2.46 8.02 -2.83
C LEU A 56 -1.84 8.16 -4.21
N ARG A 57 -1.52 7.05 -4.87
CA ARG A 57 -1.03 7.07 -6.25
C ARG A 57 -2.04 7.73 -7.16
N ARG A 58 -3.33 7.42 -7.00
CA ARG A 58 -4.38 8.05 -7.80
C ARG A 58 -4.49 9.54 -7.53
N SER A 59 -4.43 9.96 -6.26
CA SER A 59 -4.38 11.37 -5.87
C SER A 59 -3.22 12.12 -6.56
N LEU A 60 -2.00 11.56 -6.50
CA LEU A 60 -0.80 12.14 -7.12
C LEU A 60 -0.83 12.10 -8.65
N SER A 61 -1.49 11.13 -9.27
CA SER A 61 -1.70 11.13 -10.73
C SER A 61 -2.66 12.24 -11.19
N ILE A 62 -3.58 12.66 -10.32
CA ILE A 62 -4.52 13.75 -10.61
C ILE A 62 -3.87 15.11 -10.32
N ASN A 63 -3.24 15.23 -9.15
CA ASN A 63 -2.54 16.42 -8.72
C ASN A 63 -1.13 16.04 -8.25
N PRO A 64 -0.13 16.07 -9.14
CA PRO A 64 1.24 15.75 -8.79
C PRO A 64 1.88 16.76 -7.86
N ASP A 65 1.26 17.93 -7.61
CA ASP A 65 1.76 18.91 -6.64
C ASP A 65 1.15 18.75 -5.24
N ASN A 66 0.28 17.75 -5.02
CA ASN A 66 -0.32 17.52 -3.71
C ASN A 66 0.74 17.08 -2.68
N GLN A 67 1.32 18.06 -1.98
CA GLN A 67 2.37 17.87 -0.98
C GLN A 67 1.90 16.98 0.18
N LYS A 68 0.62 17.02 0.54
CA LYS A 68 0.05 16.18 1.61
C LYS A 68 0.05 14.71 1.18
N ALA A 69 -0.35 14.42 -0.05
CA ALA A 69 -0.31 13.07 -0.61
C ALA A 69 1.13 12.55 -0.75
N LYS A 70 2.08 13.38 -1.19
CA LYS A 70 3.51 13.02 -1.26
C LYS A 70 4.07 12.63 0.12
N ARG A 71 3.82 13.46 1.14
CA ARG A 71 4.29 13.20 2.50
C ARG A 71 3.73 11.89 3.05
N ARG A 72 2.44 11.60 2.80
CA ARG A 72 1.82 10.34 3.25
C ARG A 72 2.37 9.13 2.48
N TRP A 73 2.56 9.26 1.18
CA TRP A 73 3.20 8.21 0.37
C TRP A 73 4.60 7.86 0.90
N GLN A 74 5.39 8.87 1.26
CA GLN A 74 6.71 8.67 1.87
C GLN A 74 6.60 7.98 3.24
N GLN A 75 5.61 8.31 4.07
CA GLN A 75 5.42 7.63 5.36
C GLN A 75 5.11 6.14 5.20
N LEU A 76 4.23 5.78 4.27
CA LEU A 76 3.88 4.37 4.00
C LEU A 76 5.05 3.58 3.40
N THR A 77 5.88 4.23 2.57
CA THR A 77 7.04 3.57 1.94
C THR A 77 8.28 3.56 2.84
N ALA A 78 8.40 4.50 3.78
CA ALA A 78 9.47 4.51 4.78
C ALA A 78 9.25 3.48 5.88
N GLY A 79 7.99 3.14 6.20
CA GLY A 79 7.65 2.05 7.14
C GLY A 79 8.00 0.65 6.62
N ASP A 80 7.96 0.46 5.30
CA ASP A 80 8.41 -0.76 4.61
C ASP A 80 9.94 -0.95 4.66
N ARG A 81 10.68 0.12 5.02
CA ARG A 81 12.14 0.14 5.15
C ARG A 81 12.66 -0.45 6.46
N ARG A 82 11.95 -1.43 7.04
CA ARG A 82 12.67 -2.41 7.84
C ARG A 82 13.58 -3.17 6.86
N PRO A 83 14.90 -3.28 7.10
CA PRO A 83 15.69 -4.27 6.39
C PRO A 83 15.09 -5.63 6.75
N SER A 84 14.21 -6.15 5.89
CA SER A 84 13.83 -7.56 5.94
C SER A 84 15.14 -8.34 5.79
N PRO A 85 15.50 -9.25 6.71
CA PRO A 85 16.61 -10.19 6.51
C PRO A 85 16.38 -11.19 5.35
N GLN A 86 15.45 -10.89 4.44
CA GLN A 86 14.95 -11.79 3.41
C GLN A 86 15.54 -11.48 2.01
N ALA A 87 16.78 -11.00 1.99
CA ALA A 87 17.66 -11.10 0.83
C ALA A 87 18.60 -12.31 0.89
N ALA A 88 18.47 -13.21 1.89
CA ALA A 88 19.43 -14.29 2.13
C ALA A 88 18.85 -15.72 2.24
N THR A 89 17.70 -16.06 1.64
CA THR A 89 17.22 -17.47 1.66
C THR A 89 16.59 -17.99 0.36
N LYS A 90 16.82 -17.35 -0.78
CA LYS A 90 16.72 -18.08 -2.05
C LYS A 90 18.11 -18.14 -2.65
N PRO A 91 18.86 -19.25 -2.52
CA PRO A 91 19.89 -19.50 -3.51
C PRO A 91 19.18 -19.45 -4.87
N PRO A 92 19.73 -18.76 -5.88
CA PRO A 92 19.27 -18.95 -7.24
C PRO A 92 19.45 -20.45 -7.53
N SER A 93 18.34 -21.17 -7.74
CA SER A 93 18.35 -22.52 -8.30
C SER A 93 18.82 -22.42 -9.75
N THR A 94 20.11 -22.11 -9.89
CA THR A 94 20.91 -22.31 -11.08
C THR A 94 21.66 -23.59 -10.84
N ALA A 95 21.29 -24.60 -11.63
CA ALA A 95 22.12 -25.74 -12.00
C ALA A 95 22.68 -26.58 -10.85
N ARG A 96 22.23 -27.85 -10.81
CA ARG A 96 23.07 -29.00 -11.19
C ARG A 96 22.41 -30.27 -10.66
N GLU A 97 21.35 -30.69 -11.34
CA GLU A 97 21.04 -32.11 -11.45
C GLU A 97 22.17 -32.75 -12.28
N ALA A 98 23.33 -32.94 -11.65
CA ALA A 98 24.40 -33.74 -12.20
C ALA A 98 25.08 -34.50 -11.06
N SER A 99 24.98 -35.82 -11.19
CA SER A 99 25.99 -36.78 -10.75
C SER A 99 25.96 -37.15 -9.27
N LYS A 100 25.09 -38.10 -8.94
CA LYS A 100 25.41 -39.13 -7.93
C LYS A 100 25.96 -40.38 -8.65
N PRO A 101 27.21 -40.81 -8.45
CA PRO A 101 27.51 -42.23 -8.43
C PRO A 101 27.22 -42.74 -7.01
N VAL A 102 26.30 -43.69 -6.89
CA VAL A 102 26.13 -44.50 -5.68
C VAL A 102 27.01 -45.75 -5.84
N ALA A 103 28.14 -45.77 -5.15
CA ALA A 103 28.89 -47.01 -4.91
C ALA A 103 29.73 -46.81 -3.65
N SER A 104 29.20 -47.26 -2.52
CA SER A 104 29.99 -47.64 -1.34
C SER A 104 29.08 -48.43 -0.41
N GLN A 105 29.15 -49.76 -0.48
CA GLN A 105 28.94 -50.61 0.68
C GLN A 105 30.04 -51.67 0.69
N THR A 106 30.66 -51.78 1.86
CA THR A 106 31.87 -52.50 2.21
C THR A 106 31.55 -53.80 2.95
N ALA A 107 32.40 -54.80 2.73
CA ALA A 107 32.91 -55.79 3.69
C ALA A 107 31.96 -56.77 4.42
N THR A 108 32.18 -58.08 4.19
CA THR A 108 32.84 -59.04 5.12
C THR A 108 32.50 -60.45 4.68
#